data_AF-A0A365CW32-F1
#
_entry.id   AF-A0A365CW32-F1
#
_cell.length_a   1.000
_cell.length_b   1.000
_cell.length_c   1.000
_cell.angle_alpha   90.00
_cell.angle_beta   90.00
_cell.angle_gamma   90.00
#
_symmetry.space_group_name_H-M   'P 1'
#
loop_
_entity.id
_entity.type
_entity.pdbx_description
1 polymer ?
#
loop_
_entity_poly.entity_id
_entity_poly.type
_entity_poly.pdbx_seq_one_letter_code
_entity_poly.pdbx_strand_id
1 'polypeptide(L)'
;MGRRSNQRRRPPLSIYALDTALWGIYTSQQNAEQIRTNPETYVRGYDLTAEEADALRNQNFGALLDLGAHPFLMYKMALRIEGGFSIDFLQRYLGPLRNHSLRDIVT
;
A
#
# COMPACT_ATOMS: atom_id res chain seq x y z
N MET A 1 15.82 5.36 25.47
CA MET A 1 16.13 6.18 24.28
C MET A 1 15.30 5.69 23.10
N GLY A 2 14.09 6.25 22.93
CA GLY A 2 13.21 5.89 21.82
C GLY A 2 13.66 6.61 20.56
N ARG A 3 13.95 5.85 19.50
CA ARG A 3 14.12 6.40 18.15
C ARG A 3 12.81 7.08 17.78
N ARG A 4 12.73 8.40 17.93
CA ARG A 4 11.75 9.20 17.19
C ARG A 4 12.14 9.06 15.73
N SER A 5 11.45 8.18 15.01
CA SER A 5 11.51 8.14 13.56
C SER A 5 11.15 9.54 13.08
N ASN A 6 12.16 10.18 12.49
CA ASN A 6 12.08 11.49 11.91
C ASN A 6 11.08 11.39 10.75
N GLN A 7 9.80 11.65 11.01
CA GLN A 7 8.80 11.92 9.98
C GLN A 7 9.32 13.10 9.17
N ARG A 8 10.11 12.81 8.13
CA ARG A 8 10.35 13.73 7.03
C ARG A 8 8.95 14.15 6.58
N ARG A 9 8.60 15.42 6.79
CA ARG A 9 7.29 15.96 6.43
C ARG A 9 7.07 15.66 4.95
N ARG A 10 6.25 14.65 4.65
CA ARG A 10 5.91 14.28 3.28
C ARG A 10 5.20 15.45 2.61
N PRO A 11 5.45 15.72 1.32
CA PRO A 11 4.58 16.59 0.56
C PRO A 11 3.17 15.98 0.54
N PRO A 12 2.10 16.74 0.82
CA PRO A 12 0.72 16.25 0.75
C PRO A 12 0.34 15.62 -0.60
N LEU A 13 1.06 15.98 -1.68
CA LEU A 13 0.86 15.44 -3.01
C LEU A 13 1.33 13.98 -3.18
N SER A 14 2.36 13.57 -2.45
CA SER A 14 2.93 12.21 -2.52
C SER A 14 1.97 11.17 -1.94
N ILE A 15 1.41 11.45 -0.76
CA ILE A 15 0.43 10.57 -0.11
C ILE A 15 -0.87 10.48 -0.91
N TYR A 16 -1.27 11.58 -1.54
CA TYR A 16 -2.42 11.61 -2.44
C TYR A 16 -2.17 10.73 -3.69
N ALA A 17 -0.98 10.79 -4.29
CA ALA A 17 -0.63 9.95 -5.43
C ALA A 17 -0.66 8.45 -5.06
N LEU A 18 -0.11 8.10 -3.90
CA LEU A 18 -0.13 6.73 -3.38
C LEU A 18 -1.56 6.22 -3.14
N ASP A 19 -2.37 6.99 -2.41
CA ASP A 19 -3.77 6.62 -2.13
C ASP A 19 -4.59 6.53 -3.43
N THR A 20 -4.31 7.40 -4.41
CA THR A 20 -4.95 7.35 -5.74
C THR A 20 -4.57 6.09 -6.51
N ALA A 21 -3.32 5.64 -6.41
CA ALA A 21 -2.88 4.36 -6.99
C ALA A 21 -3.60 3.18 -6.30
N LEU A 22 -3.64 3.15 -4.97
CA LEU A 22 -4.36 2.10 -4.23
C LEU A 22 -5.86 2.06 -4.59
N TRP A 23 -6.49 3.23 -4.68
CA TRP A 23 -7.88 3.35 -5.12
C TRP A 23 -8.09 2.87 -6.55
N GLY A 24 -7.17 3.17 -7.46
CA GLY A 24 -7.20 2.74 -8.85
C GLY A 24 -7.18 1.22 -8.98
N ILE A 25 -6.38 0.52 -8.17
CA ILE A 25 -6.36 -0.95 -8.12
C ILE A 25 -7.67 -1.48 -7.57
N TYR A 26 -8.16 -0.92 -6.47
CA TYR A 26 -9.41 -1.37 -5.85
C TYR A 26 -10.61 -1.29 -6.81
N THR A 27 -10.72 -0.18 -7.55
CA THR A 27 -11.90 0.10 -8.41
C THR A 27 -11.86 -0.54 -9.79
N SER A 28 -10.69 -0.93 -10.30
CA SER A 28 -10.53 -1.47 -11.65
C SER A 28 -9.88 -2.85 -11.65
N GLN A 29 -10.58 -3.84 -12.24
CA GLN A 29 -10.02 -5.19 -12.43
C GLN A 29 -8.77 -5.17 -13.32
N GLN A 30 -8.79 -4.33 -14.35
CA GLN A 30 -7.66 -4.15 -15.26
C GLN A 30 -6.43 -3.65 -14.51
N ASN A 31 -6.58 -2.69 -13.59
CA ASN A 31 -5.47 -2.18 -12.78
C ASN A 31 -4.95 -3.25 -11.81
N ALA A 32 -5.85 -4.05 -11.21
CA ALA A 32 -5.48 -5.18 -10.37
C ALA A 32 -4.77 -6.32 -11.12
N GLU A 33 -5.04 -6.48 -12.41
CA GLU A 33 -4.28 -7.37 -13.31
C GLU A 33 -2.94 -6.75 -13.71
N GLN A 34 -2.93 -5.46 -13.99
CA GLN A 34 -1.72 -4.74 -14.40
C GLN A 34 -0.69 -4.69 -13.27
N ILE A 35 -1.08 -4.44 -12.01
CA ILE A 35 -0.14 -4.50 -10.88
C ILE A 35 0.44 -5.90 -10.67
N ARG A 36 -0.27 -6.97 -11.07
CA ARG A 36 0.24 -8.35 -10.98
C ARG A 36 1.17 -8.72 -12.14
N THR A 37 0.88 -8.24 -13.34
CA THR A 37 1.56 -8.69 -14.57
C THR A 37 2.63 -7.73 -15.08
N ASN A 38 2.44 -6.43 -14.86
CA ASN A 38 3.35 -5.38 -15.29
C ASN A 38 3.32 -4.19 -14.30
N PRO A 39 3.82 -4.41 -13.07
CA PRO A 39 3.74 -3.40 -11.99
C PRO A 39 4.49 -2.11 -12.35
N GLU A 40 5.59 -2.20 -13.11
CA GLU A 40 6.35 -1.02 -13.58
C GLU A 40 5.50 -0.06 -14.42
N THR A 41 4.68 -0.61 -15.31
CA THR A 41 3.80 0.22 -16.16
C THR A 41 2.69 0.85 -15.33
N TYR A 42 2.19 0.14 -14.31
CA TYR A 42 1.17 0.67 -13.42
C TYR A 42 1.70 1.86 -12.60
N VAL A 43 2.84 1.68 -11.92
CA VAL A 43 3.38 2.71 -11.01
C VAL A 43 3.86 3.96 -11.75
N ARG A 44 4.32 3.84 -13.01
CA ARG A 44 4.69 4.99 -13.86
C ARG A 44 3.55 5.96 -14.15
N GLY A 45 2.30 5.54 -13.96
CA GLY A 45 1.12 6.41 -14.12
C GLY A 45 0.90 7.39 -12.97
N TYR A 46 1.71 7.31 -11.91
CA TYR A 46 1.54 8.07 -10.67
C TYR A 46 2.84 8.78 -10.29
N ASP A 47 2.73 9.95 -9.67
CA ASP A 47 3.87 10.71 -9.13
C ASP A 47 4.28 10.14 -7.76
N LEU A 48 4.83 8.93 -7.79
CA LEU A 48 5.29 8.21 -6.60
C LEU A 48 6.79 8.43 -6.39
N THR A 49 7.19 8.53 -5.13
CA THR A 49 8.59 8.37 -4.76
C THR A 49 9.10 6.97 -5.10
N ALA A 50 10.42 6.81 -5.19
CA ALA A 50 11.04 5.51 -5.44
C ALA A 50 10.64 4.47 -4.38
N GLU A 51 10.48 4.89 -3.13
CA GLU A 51 10.12 4.04 -1.99
C GLU A 51 8.66 3.57 -2.08
N GLU A 52 7.74 4.47 -2.44
CA GLU A 52 6.32 4.15 -2.65
C GLU A 52 6.11 3.25 -3.87
N ALA A 53 6.78 3.57 -4.97
CA ALA A 53 6.75 2.73 -6.16
C ALA A 53 7.28 1.33 -5.85
N ASP A 54 8.39 1.21 -5.12
CA ASP A 54 8.93 -0.09 -4.73
C ASP A 54 7.98 -0.88 -3.83
N ALA A 55 7.43 -0.24 -2.79
CA ALA A 55 6.47 -0.87 -1.90
C ALA A 55 5.20 -1.34 -2.64
N LEU A 56 4.71 -0.56 -3.61
CA LEU A 56 3.54 -0.89 -4.40
C LEU A 56 3.81 -2.03 -5.40
N ARG A 57 4.94 -1.99 -6.13
CA ARG A 57 5.34 -3.06 -7.06
C ARG A 57 5.49 -4.41 -6.37
N ASN A 58 6.09 -4.40 -5.18
CA ASN A 58 6.34 -5.62 -4.40
C ASN A 58 5.17 -6.00 -3.48
N GLN A 59 4.07 -5.23 -3.49
CA GLN A 59 2.92 -5.41 -2.60
C GLN A 59 3.33 -5.53 -1.12
N ASN A 60 4.33 -4.75 -0.72
CA ASN A 60 4.87 -4.77 0.63
C ASN A 60 3.96 -3.94 1.54
N PHE A 61 2.93 -4.58 2.08
CA PHE A 61 1.93 -3.90 2.91
C PHE A 61 2.51 -3.28 4.19
N GLY A 62 3.56 -3.86 4.78
CA GLY A 62 4.25 -3.25 5.92
C GLY A 62 4.92 -1.92 5.52
N ALA A 63 5.64 -1.92 4.40
CA ALA A 63 6.25 -0.71 3.87
C ALA A 63 5.21 0.34 3.45
N LEU A 64 4.10 -0.07 2.81
CA LEU A 64 3.02 0.84 2.46
C LEU A 64 2.44 1.53 3.71
N LEU A 65 2.26 0.80 4.81
CA LEU A 65 1.79 1.37 6.07
C LEU A 65 2.80 2.34 6.69
N ASP A 66 4.10 1.99 6.71
CA ASP A 66 5.18 2.91 7.14
C ASP A 66 5.26 4.16 6.23
N LEU A 67 4.89 3.98 4.97
CA LEU A 67 4.74 5.04 3.99
C LEU A 67 3.43 5.83 4.13
N GLY A 68 2.64 5.56 5.16
CA GLY A 68 1.44 6.32 5.51
C GLY A 68 0.27 6.07 4.58
N ALA A 69 0.30 5.00 3.77
CA ALA A 69 -0.84 4.62 2.95
C ALA A 69 -2.08 4.40 3.81
N HIS A 70 -3.24 4.79 3.30
CA HIS A 70 -4.48 4.66 4.06
C HIS A 70 -4.85 3.17 4.29
N PRO A 71 -4.98 2.69 5.54
CA PRO A 71 -5.15 1.25 5.82
C PRO A 71 -6.36 0.60 5.16
N PHE A 72 -7.47 1.34 5.04
CA PHE A 72 -8.64 0.86 4.31
C PHE A 72 -8.38 0.63 2.82
N LEU A 73 -7.63 1.54 2.16
CA LEU A 73 -7.31 1.41 0.74
C LEU A 73 -6.35 0.25 0.50
N MET A 74 -5.36 0.09 1.38
CA MET A 74 -4.45 -1.06 1.35
C MET A 74 -5.21 -2.39 1.44
N TYR A 75 -6.11 -2.53 2.43
CA TYR A 75 -6.90 -3.75 2.60
C TYR A 75 -7.79 -4.02 1.36
N LYS A 76 -8.46 -2.99 0.85
CA LYS A 76 -9.34 -3.10 -0.32
C LYS A 76 -8.58 -3.46 -1.60
N MET A 77 -7.40 -2.88 -1.81
CA MET A 77 -6.49 -3.25 -2.89
C MET A 77 -6.03 -4.71 -2.75
N ALA A 78 -5.55 -5.11 -1.57
CA ALA A 78 -5.05 -6.45 -1.31
C ALA A 78 -6.13 -7.51 -1.58
N LEU A 79 -7.35 -7.27 -1.11
CA LEU A 79 -8.50 -8.13 -1.34
C LEU A 79 -8.88 -8.24 -2.83
N ARG A 80 -8.75 -7.12 -3.56
CA ARG A 80 -9.03 -7.06 -5.00
C ARG A 80 -8.01 -7.87 -5.81
N ILE A 81 -6.74 -7.80 -5.45
CA ILE A 81 -5.66 -8.56 -6.09
C ILE A 81 -5.82 -10.06 -5.85
N GLU A 82 -6.19 -10.44 -4.62
CA GLU A 82 -6.41 -11.83 -4.24
C GLU A 82 -7.66 -12.43 -4.91
N GLY A 83 -8.62 -11.60 -5.32
CA GLY A 83 -9.89 -12.03 -5.91
C GLY A 83 -10.96 -12.40 -4.87
N GLY A 84 -10.74 -12.07 -3.60
CA GLY A 84 -11.69 -12.32 -2.53
C GLY A 84 -11.03 -12.61 -1.18
N PHE A 85 -11.87 -12.80 -0.16
CA PHE A 85 -11.40 -13.14 1.17
C PHE A 85 -11.08 -14.63 1.26
N SER A 86 -9.91 -14.94 1.81
CA SER A 86 -9.56 -16.29 2.30
C SER A 86 -8.78 -16.19 3.60
N ILE A 87 -8.74 -17.27 4.38
CA ILE A 87 -7.94 -17.30 5.62
C ILE A 87 -6.45 -17.21 5.29
N ASP A 88 -6.00 -17.87 4.23
CA ASP A 88 -4.61 -17.82 3.77
C ASP A 88 -4.20 -16.41 3.34
N PHE A 89 -5.09 -15.70 2.65
CA PHE A 89 -4.93 -14.28 2.36
C PHE A 89 -4.77 -13.46 3.64
N LEU A 90 -5.70 -13.63 4.59
CA LEU A 90 -5.69 -12.85 5.83
C LEU A 90 -4.38 -13.05 6.60
N GLN A 91 -3.85 -14.28 6.64
CA GLN A 91 -2.57 -14.57 7.29
C GLN A 91 -1.40 -13.90 6.57
N ARG A 92 -1.35 -13.96 5.23
CA ARG A 92 -0.30 -13.31 4.43
C ARG A 92 -0.35 -11.78 4.53
N TYR A 93 -1.56 -11.21 4.55
CA TYR A 93 -1.77 -9.77 4.68
C TYR A 93 -1.40 -9.26 6.09
N LEU A 94 -1.87 -9.94 7.14
CA LEU A 94 -1.61 -9.51 8.51
C LEU A 94 -0.19 -9.81 9.00
N GLY A 95 0.49 -10.83 8.45
CA GLY A 95 1.83 -11.22 8.86
C GLY A 95 2.82 -10.04 8.93
N PRO A 96 3.02 -9.29 7.84
CA PRO A 96 3.87 -8.09 7.83
C PRO A 96 3.38 -6.96 8.76
N LEU A 97 2.06 -6.85 8.98
CA LEU A 97 1.44 -5.77 9.75
C LEU A 97 1.47 -6.01 11.27
N ARG A 98 1.75 -7.23 11.73
CA ARG A 98 1.80 -7.57 13.17
C ARG A 98 2.87 -6.82 13.94
N ASN A 99 3.89 -6.33 13.25
CA ASN A 99 4.96 -5.53 13.85
C ASN A 99 4.57 -4.05 14.01
N HIS A 100 3.44 -3.63 13.44
CA HIS A 100 2.87 -2.30 13.59
C HIS A 100 1.86 -2.30 14.73
N SER A 101 1.92 -1.30 15.60
CA SER A 101 0.96 -1.18 16.69
C SER A 101 -0.37 -0.69 16.11
N LEU A 102 -1.49 -1.26 16.55
CA LEU A 102 -2.84 -0.78 16.19
C LEU A 102 -3.05 0.72 16.51
N ARG A 103 -2.20 1.31 17.36
CA ARG A 103 -2.19 2.74 17.68
C ARG A 103 -1.58 3.63 16.58
N ASP A 104 -0.95 3.05 15.56
CA ASP A 104 -0.39 3.78 14.41
C ASP A 104 -1.45 3.98 13.32
N ILE A 105 -2.63 3.35 13.47
CA ILE A 105 -3.83 3.55 12.66
C ILE A 105 -4.66 4.64 13.34
N VAL A 106 -4.19 5.89 13.32
CA VAL A 106 -4.99 7.05 13.72
C VAL A 106 -5.06 7.97 12.51
N THR A 107 -6.24 7.99 11.89
CA THR A 107 -6.69 8.98 10.89
C THR A 107 -6.64 10.40 11.42
#